data_AF-A0A6P0R4A3-F1
#
_entry.id   AF-A0A6P0R4A3-F1
#
_cell.length_a   1.000
_cell.length_b   1.000
_cell.length_c   1.000
_cell.angle_alpha   90.00
_cell.angle_beta   90.00
_cell.angle_gamma   90.00
#
_symmetry.space_group_name_H-M   'P 1'
#
loop_
_entity.id
_entity.type
_entity.pdbx_description
1 polymer ?
#
loop_
_entity_poly.entity_id
_entity_poly.type
_entity_poly.pdbx_seq_one_letter_code
_entity_poly.pdbx_strand_id
1 'polypeptide(L)'
;MAKQSVESYPTPTPIDIGKLNAFLKKNEEIDFRTADLLHTSNIEKYKWPKLKKDEKESLVKQLKAYQRMLRVVPPGRDDLAKALLKNGIQSSLQIASTPKKVFIQKNLELFNNERTLAEQVYLRALALRKAVTLQYMARVQQLEPHTRAAGLQR
;
A
#
# COMPACT_ATOMS: atom_id res chain seq x y z
N MET A 1 35.84 -22.33 5.42
CA MET A 1 35.28 -21.01 4.99
C MET A 1 33.84 -21.22 4.54
N ALA A 2 32.87 -20.82 5.37
CA ALA A 2 31.45 -20.98 5.07
C ALA A 2 30.99 -19.88 4.09
N LYS A 3 30.43 -20.29 2.95
CA LYS A 3 29.77 -19.39 2.00
C LYS A 3 28.45 -18.94 2.64
N GLN A 4 28.35 -17.66 3.00
CA GLN A 4 27.08 -17.04 3.39
C GLN A 4 26.18 -16.98 2.15
N SER A 5 25.08 -17.72 2.21
CA SER A 5 23.96 -17.62 1.28
C SER A 5 23.38 -16.21 1.38
N VAL A 6 23.57 -15.39 0.35
CA VAL A 6 22.93 -14.08 0.25
C VAL A 6 21.44 -14.33 0.02
N GLU A 7 20.67 -14.18 1.09
CA GLU A 7 19.22 -14.25 1.09
C GLU A 7 18.68 -13.15 0.15
N SER A 8 18.26 -13.54 -1.05
CA SER A 8 17.75 -12.60 -2.05
C SER A 8 16.42 -12.03 -1.55
N TYR A 9 16.44 -10.78 -1.07
CA TYR A 9 15.20 -10.06 -0.76
C TYR A 9 14.30 -10.07 -2.01
N PRO A 10 13.01 -10.40 -1.88
CA PRO A 10 12.09 -10.37 -3.02
C PRO A 10 12.08 -8.93 -3.56
N THR A 11 12.57 -8.78 -4.79
CA THR A 11 12.53 -7.49 -5.49
C THR A 11 11.05 -7.10 -5.66
N PRO A 12 10.71 -5.81 -5.48
CA PRO A 12 9.35 -5.37 -5.73
C PRO A 12 8.98 -5.72 -7.17
N THR A 13 7.92 -6.52 -7.34
CA THR A 13 7.40 -6.85 -8.67
C THR A 13 7.11 -5.56 -9.44
N PRO A 14 7.59 -5.42 -10.69
CA PRO A 14 7.29 -4.27 -11.51
C PRO A 14 5.78 -4.01 -11.57
N ILE A 15 5.36 -2.76 -11.34
CA ILE A 15 3.95 -2.40 -11.42
C ILE A 15 3.56 -2.28 -12.90
N ASP A 16 2.62 -3.11 -13.34
CA ASP A 16 2.00 -3.01 -14.66
C ASP A 16 0.78 -2.09 -14.59
N ILE A 17 1.03 -0.78 -14.73
CA ILE A 17 -0.01 0.25 -14.68
C ILE A 17 -1.07 0.03 -15.77
N GLY A 18 -0.71 -0.57 -16.92
CA GLY A 18 -1.64 -0.89 -18.00
C GLY A 18 -2.69 -1.90 -17.55
N LYS A 19 -2.24 -3.04 -16.99
CA LYS A 19 -3.14 -4.07 -16.44
C LYS A 19 -3.96 -3.55 -15.26
N LEU A 20 -3.35 -2.75 -14.38
CA LEU A 20 -4.06 -2.13 -13.26
C LEU A 20 -5.18 -1.20 -13.78
N ASN A 21 -4.90 -0.32 -14.73
CA ASN A 21 -5.92 0.57 -15.30
C ASN A 21 -7.04 -0.18 -16.02
N ALA A 22 -6.70 -1.24 -16.76
CA ALA A 22 -7.70 -2.08 -17.42
C ALA A 22 -8.64 -2.76 -16.40
N PHE A 23 -8.09 -3.22 -15.27
CA PHE A 23 -8.88 -3.79 -14.18
C PHE A 23 -9.78 -2.73 -13.51
N LEU A 24 -9.21 -1.57 -13.15
CA LEU A 24 -9.96 -0.49 -12.49
C LEU A 24 -11.11 0.01 -13.37
N LYS A 25 -10.89 0.14 -14.69
CA LYS A 25 -11.93 0.55 -15.64
C LYS A 25 -13.10 -0.44 -15.70
N LYS A 26 -12.84 -1.74 -15.53
CA LYS A 26 -13.90 -2.77 -15.50
C LYS A 26 -14.70 -2.78 -14.20
N ASN A 27 -14.18 -2.16 -13.15
CA ASN A 27 -14.73 -2.16 -11.80
C ASN A 27 -14.88 -0.70 -11.32
N GLU A 28 -15.32 0.19 -12.21
CA GLU A 28 -15.40 1.63 -11.96
C GLU A 28 -16.43 1.99 -10.88
N GLU A 29 -17.41 1.11 -10.65
CA GLU A 29 -18.41 1.21 -9.60
C GLU A 29 -17.85 0.96 -8.19
N ILE A 30 -16.63 0.45 -8.08
CA ILE A 30 -16.03 0.01 -6.81
C ILE A 30 -15.13 1.11 -6.25
N ASP A 31 -15.44 1.54 -5.02
CA ASP A 31 -14.52 2.39 -4.27
C ASP A 31 -13.36 1.57 -3.68
N PHE A 32 -12.20 1.61 -4.34
CA PHE A 32 -11.00 0.92 -3.88
C PHE A 32 -10.36 1.51 -2.62
N ARG A 33 -10.80 2.69 -2.14
CA ARG A 33 -10.35 3.23 -0.84
C ARG A 33 -10.86 2.38 0.31
N THR A 34 -12.06 1.84 0.16
CA THR A 34 -12.81 1.10 1.18
C THR A 34 -12.98 -0.39 0.87
N ALA A 35 -12.76 -0.80 -0.39
CA ALA A 35 -12.85 -2.19 -0.82
C ALA A 35 -12.05 -3.18 0.04
N ASP A 36 -12.63 -4.35 0.31
CA ASP A 36 -11.95 -5.40 1.04
C ASP A 36 -11.05 -6.24 0.12
N LEU A 37 -9.75 -5.93 0.16
CA LEU A 37 -8.70 -6.68 -0.53
C LEU A 37 -7.97 -7.67 0.39
N LEU A 38 -8.44 -7.88 1.62
CA LEU A 38 -7.81 -8.81 2.57
C LEU A 38 -8.35 -10.23 2.40
N HIS A 39 -9.66 -10.37 2.18
CA HIS A 39 -10.31 -11.68 2.07
C HIS A 39 -10.40 -12.14 0.61
N THR A 40 -9.87 -13.32 0.33
CA THR A 40 -9.86 -13.93 -1.02
C THR A 40 -11.26 -14.05 -1.62
N SER A 41 -12.26 -14.40 -0.79
CA SER A 41 -13.66 -14.51 -1.20
C SER A 41 -14.25 -13.21 -1.74
N ASN A 42 -13.78 -12.05 -1.26
CA ASN A 42 -14.21 -10.75 -1.76
C ASN A 42 -13.45 -10.35 -3.04
N ILE A 43 -12.16 -10.70 -3.12
CA ILE A 43 -11.33 -10.50 -4.32
C ILE A 43 -11.90 -11.25 -5.53
N GLU A 44 -12.43 -12.46 -5.33
CA GLU A 44 -12.98 -13.29 -6.39
C GLU A 44 -14.24 -12.73 -7.06
N LYS A 45 -14.97 -11.84 -6.37
CA LYS A 45 -16.21 -11.23 -6.87
C LYS A 45 -15.97 -10.14 -7.92
N TYR A 46 -14.74 -9.65 -8.07
CA TYR A 46 -14.43 -8.58 -9.03
C TYR A 46 -14.42 -9.07 -10.48
N LYS A 47 -14.62 -8.12 -11.41
CA LYS A 47 -14.57 -8.37 -12.85
C LYS A 47 -13.11 -8.49 -13.31
N TRP A 48 -12.58 -9.71 -13.26
CA TRP A 48 -11.21 -10.02 -13.69
C TRP A 48 -11.09 -10.06 -15.22
N PRO A 49 -9.98 -9.55 -15.80
CA PRO A 49 -9.60 -9.89 -17.17
C PRO A 49 -9.29 -11.39 -17.28
N LYS A 50 -9.29 -11.93 -18.50
CA LYS A 50 -8.81 -13.30 -18.75
C LYS A 50 -7.31 -13.34 -18.47
N LEU A 51 -6.93 -13.69 -17.25
CA LEU A 51 -5.57 -13.72 -16.74
C LEU A 51 -5.20 -15.13 -16.31
N LYS A 52 -3.93 -15.49 -16.45
CA LYS A 52 -3.38 -16.70 -15.80
C LYS A 52 -3.33 -16.49 -14.28
N LYS A 53 -3.22 -17.59 -13.52
CA LYS A 53 -3.19 -17.55 -12.05
C LYS A 53 -2.09 -16.62 -11.52
N ASP A 54 -0.87 -16.72 -12.02
CA ASP A 54 0.27 -15.90 -11.58
C ASP A 54 0.06 -14.41 -11.91
N GLU A 55 -0.56 -14.11 -13.04
CA GLU A 55 -0.88 -12.74 -13.43
C GLU A 55 -1.97 -12.15 -12.53
N LYS A 56 -2.95 -12.95 -12.13
CA LYS A 56 -3.97 -12.56 -11.16
C LYS A 56 -3.34 -12.26 -9.81
N GLU A 57 -2.45 -13.13 -9.32
CA GLU A 57 -1.73 -12.91 -8.05
C GLU A 57 -0.86 -11.64 -8.09
N SER A 58 -0.16 -11.42 -9.19
CA SER A 58 0.61 -10.18 -9.42
C SER A 58 -0.31 -8.95 -9.39
N LEU A 59 -1.43 -8.99 -10.10
CA LEU A 59 -2.40 -7.90 -10.14
C LEU A 59 -3.03 -7.64 -8.75
N VAL A 60 -3.31 -8.68 -7.95
CA VAL A 60 -3.77 -8.52 -6.57
C VAL A 60 -2.74 -7.78 -5.71
N LYS A 61 -1.44 -8.10 -5.86
CA LYS A 61 -0.37 -7.37 -5.15
C LYS A 61 -0.35 -5.89 -5.55
N GLN A 62 -0.52 -5.60 -6.85
CA GLN A 62 -0.60 -4.23 -7.37
C GLN A 62 -1.85 -3.49 -6.86
N LEU A 63 -3.01 -4.15 -6.79
CA LEU A 63 -4.25 -3.57 -6.24
C LEU A 63 -4.10 -3.21 -4.77
N LYS A 64 -3.44 -4.08 -3.98
CA LYS A 64 -3.13 -3.78 -2.57
C LYS A 64 -2.18 -2.58 -2.46
N ALA A 65 -1.19 -2.46 -3.34
CA ALA A 65 -0.30 -1.30 -3.39
C ALA A 65 -1.06 -0.02 -3.76
N TYR A 66 -1.96 -0.10 -4.75
CA TYR A 66 -2.84 0.99 -5.14
C TYR A 66 -3.73 1.45 -4.00
N GLN A 67 -4.40 0.53 -3.32
CA GLN A 67 -5.22 0.86 -2.15
C GLN A 67 -4.39 1.54 -1.04
N ARG A 68 -3.16 1.06 -0.78
CA ARG A 68 -2.26 1.74 0.18
C ARG A 68 -1.96 3.17 -0.26
N MET A 69 -1.69 3.41 -1.55
CA MET A 69 -1.44 4.75 -2.09
C MET A 69 -2.67 5.64 -2.04
N LEU A 70 -3.86 5.10 -2.32
CA LEU A 70 -5.12 5.82 -2.17
C LEU A 70 -5.33 6.34 -0.75
N ARG A 71 -4.90 5.60 0.29
CA ARG A 71 -4.97 6.07 1.68
C ARG A 71 -4.01 7.23 1.98
N VAL A 72 -2.91 7.35 1.24
CA VAL A 72 -1.92 8.44 1.42
C VAL A 72 -2.36 9.70 0.70
N VAL A 73 -2.85 9.58 -0.54
CA VAL A 73 -3.22 10.75 -1.35
C VAL A 73 -4.59 11.31 -0.96
N PRO A 74 -4.84 12.62 -1.15
CA PRO A 74 -6.16 13.20 -0.94
C PRO A 74 -7.26 12.49 -1.78
N PRO A 75 -8.53 12.54 -1.34
CA PRO A 75 -9.67 12.13 -2.17
C PRO A 75 -9.65 12.85 -3.53
N GLY A 76 -10.05 12.15 -4.60
CA GLY A 76 -10.05 12.70 -5.96
C GLY A 76 -8.68 12.78 -6.64
N ARG A 77 -7.58 12.43 -5.95
CA ARG A 77 -6.22 12.38 -6.52
C ARG A 77 -5.74 10.96 -6.80
N ASP A 78 -6.60 10.17 -7.41
CA ASP A 78 -6.33 8.77 -7.77
C ASP A 78 -5.24 8.67 -8.87
N ASP A 79 -5.13 9.70 -9.71
CA ASP A 79 -4.04 9.95 -10.64
C ASP A 79 -2.68 9.95 -9.94
N LEU A 80 -2.57 10.66 -8.82
CA LEU A 80 -1.36 10.78 -8.02
C LEU A 80 -0.98 9.45 -7.38
N ALA A 81 -1.97 8.68 -6.90
CA ALA A 81 -1.71 7.33 -6.40
C ALA A 81 -1.06 6.43 -7.48
N LYS A 82 -1.55 6.50 -8.72
CA LYS A 82 -0.97 5.77 -9.85
C LYS A 82 0.42 6.29 -10.22
N ALA A 83 0.63 7.60 -10.18
CA ALA A 83 1.93 8.21 -10.44
C ALA A 83 2.99 7.77 -9.41
N LEU A 84 2.63 7.72 -8.13
CA LEU A 84 3.50 7.21 -7.07
C LEU A 84 3.87 5.74 -7.30
N LEU A 85 2.89 4.89 -7.63
CA LEU A 85 3.14 3.48 -7.96
C LEU A 85 4.07 3.32 -9.15
N LYS A 86 3.88 4.12 -10.21
CA LYS A 86 4.72 4.10 -11.42
C LYS A 86 6.17 4.47 -11.09
N ASN A 87 6.38 5.32 -10.09
CA ASN A 87 7.70 5.67 -9.56
C ASN A 87 8.23 4.70 -8.49
N GLY A 88 7.61 3.52 -8.35
CA GLY A 88 8.06 2.47 -7.43
C GLY A 88 7.68 2.69 -5.97
N ILE A 89 6.86 3.70 -5.66
CA ILE A 89 6.39 3.98 -4.30
C ILE A 89 5.07 3.22 -4.08
N GLN A 90 5.13 2.18 -3.25
CA GLN A 90 4.04 1.20 -3.06
C GLN A 90 3.46 1.19 -1.64
N SER A 91 4.01 1.98 -0.72
CA SER A 91 3.55 2.04 0.67
C SER A 91 3.84 3.38 1.35
N SER A 92 3.02 3.73 2.34
CA SER A 92 3.28 4.87 3.24
C SER A 92 4.59 4.71 4.00
N LEU A 93 5.00 3.47 4.30
CA LEU A 93 6.25 3.17 4.97
C LEU A 93 7.46 3.63 4.14
N GLN A 94 7.47 3.39 2.82
CA GLN A 94 8.56 3.84 1.94
C GLN A 94 8.66 5.38 1.92
N ILE A 95 7.52 6.07 1.83
CA ILE A 95 7.46 7.54 1.88
C ILE A 95 8.02 8.03 3.22
N ALA A 96 7.50 7.50 4.33
CA ALA A 96 7.86 7.89 5.69
C ALA A 96 9.27 7.44 6.13
N SER A 97 9.92 6.55 5.38
CA SER A 97 11.32 6.15 5.63
C SER A 97 12.32 7.02 4.86
N THR A 98 11.83 7.82 3.91
CA THR A 98 12.65 8.79 3.17
C THR A 98 12.65 10.13 3.92
N PRO A 99 13.78 10.84 4.06
CA PRO A 99 13.77 12.19 4.62
C PRO A 99 12.84 13.12 3.85
N LYS A 100 12.02 13.93 4.55
CA LYS A 100 11.00 14.82 3.95
C LYS A 100 11.51 15.60 2.75
N LYS A 101 12.64 16.29 2.91
CA LYS A 101 13.27 17.10 1.85
C LYS A 101 13.62 16.26 0.62
N VAL A 102 14.17 15.07 0.82
CA VAL A 102 14.55 14.15 -0.26
C VAL A 102 13.32 13.62 -0.98
N PHE A 103 12.27 13.22 -0.24
CA PHE A 103 11.03 12.75 -0.84
C PHE A 103 10.39 13.82 -1.73
N ILE A 104 10.26 15.05 -1.21
CA ILE A 104 9.66 16.17 -1.94
C ILE A 104 10.50 16.49 -3.18
N GLN A 105 11.81 16.66 -3.02
CA GLN A 105 12.69 17.05 -4.13
C GLN A 105 12.68 16.00 -5.26
N LYS A 106 12.70 14.70 -4.93
CA LYS A 106 12.74 13.63 -5.94
C LYS A 106 11.41 13.40 -6.65
N ASN A 107 10.28 13.84 -6.07
CA ASN A 107 8.95 13.53 -6.57
C ASN A 107 8.12 14.77 -6.89
N LEU A 108 8.71 15.98 -6.84
CA LEU A 108 8.00 17.26 -6.93
C LEU A 108 7.16 17.36 -8.22
N GLU A 109 7.70 16.85 -9.33
CA GLU A 109 7.01 16.80 -10.62
C GLU A 109 5.72 15.97 -10.58
N LEU A 110 5.67 14.91 -9.77
CA LEU A 110 4.47 14.08 -9.60
C LEU A 110 3.31 14.87 -8.96
N PHE A 111 3.64 15.91 -8.21
CA PHE A 111 2.69 16.79 -7.56
C PHE A 111 2.45 18.08 -8.36
N ASN A 112 2.72 18.09 -9.67
CA ASN A 112 2.60 19.28 -10.53
C ASN A 112 3.41 20.48 -10.01
N ASN A 113 4.55 20.22 -9.36
CA ASN A 113 5.35 21.23 -8.66
C ASN A 113 4.67 21.91 -7.46
N GLU A 114 3.54 21.38 -6.99
CA GLU A 114 2.86 21.84 -5.78
C GLU A 114 3.53 21.24 -4.54
N ARG A 115 4.50 21.98 -4.00
CA ARG A 115 5.22 21.58 -2.79
C ARG A 115 4.30 21.32 -1.61
N THR A 116 3.27 22.15 -1.43
CA THR A 116 2.30 22.02 -0.33
C THR A 116 1.57 20.68 -0.38
N LEU A 117 1.17 20.21 -1.57
CA LEU A 117 0.54 18.92 -1.77
C LEU A 117 1.51 17.77 -1.44
N ALA A 118 2.76 17.86 -1.90
CA ALA A 118 3.80 16.88 -1.57
C ALA A 118 4.04 16.77 -0.05
N GLU A 119 4.03 17.91 0.65
CA GLU A 119 4.16 17.97 2.10
C GLU A 119 2.97 17.34 2.82
N GLN A 120 1.74 17.60 2.36
CA GLN A 120 0.53 16.98 2.92
C GLN A 120 0.56 15.45 2.77
N VAL A 121 0.91 14.95 1.59
CA VAL A 121 1.05 13.52 1.29
C VAL A 121 2.10 12.88 2.21
N TYR A 122 3.24 13.55 2.40
CA TYR A 122 4.28 13.08 3.32
C TYR A 122 3.80 13.00 4.78
N LEU A 123 3.14 14.05 5.27
CA LEU A 123 2.58 14.07 6.63
C LEU A 123 1.54 12.97 6.82
N ARG A 124 0.70 12.72 5.81
CA ARG A 124 -0.29 11.64 5.85
C ARG A 124 0.38 10.27 5.87
N ALA A 125 1.45 10.06 5.10
CA ALA A 125 2.23 8.83 5.14
C ALA A 125 2.85 8.59 6.53
N LEU A 126 3.37 9.63 7.19
CA LEU A 126 3.87 9.56 8.56
C LEU A 126 2.76 9.19 9.56
N ALA A 127 1.60 9.83 9.47
CA ALA A 127 0.45 9.52 10.33
C ALA A 127 0.00 8.07 10.17
N LEU A 128 -0.09 7.58 8.92
CA LEU A 128 -0.43 6.19 8.62
C LEU A 128 0.61 5.20 9.16
N ARG A 129 1.91 5.50 9.02
CA ARG A 129 2.97 4.67 9.61
C ARG A 129 2.80 4.54 11.12
N LYS A 130 2.57 5.66 11.82
CA LYS A 130 2.34 5.67 13.27
C LYS A 130 1.10 4.86 13.65
N ALA A 131 -0.01 5.05 12.93
CA ALA A 131 -1.25 4.31 13.17
C ALA A 131 -1.06 2.79 13.04
N VAL A 132 -0.37 2.34 11.99
CA VAL A 132 -0.06 0.91 11.78
C VAL A 132 0.83 0.38 12.90
N THR A 133 1.85 1.14 13.33
CA THR A 133 2.70 0.75 14.46
C THR A 133 1.91 0.60 15.75
N LEU A 134 1.01 1.54 16.05
CA LEU A 134 0.15 1.46 17.25
C LEU A 134 -0.80 0.26 17.20
N GLN A 135 -1.42 -0.02 16.06
CA GLN A 135 -2.27 -1.20 15.87
C GLN A 135 -1.49 -2.50 16.07
N TYR A 136 -0.27 -2.57 15.57
CA TYR A 136 0.61 -3.71 15.78
C TYR A 136 0.97 -3.89 17.26
N MET A 137 1.38 -2.82 17.94
CA MET A 137 1.70 -2.86 19.37
C MET A 137 0.51 -3.32 20.22
N ALA A 138 -0.68 -2.76 19.98
CA ALA A 138 -1.90 -3.16 20.67
C ALA A 138 -2.22 -4.65 20.47
N ARG A 139 -2.04 -5.16 19.24
CA ARG A 139 -2.25 -6.59 18.93
C ARG A 139 -1.24 -7.48 19.64
N VAL A 140 0.03 -7.08 19.72
CA VAL A 140 1.06 -7.83 20.44
C VAL A 140 0.74 -7.89 21.93
N GLN A 141 0.38 -6.76 22.55
CA GLN A 141 0.01 -6.70 23.98
C GLN A 141 -1.21 -7.57 24.32
N GLN A 142 -2.20 -7.64 23.44
CA GLN A 142 -3.36 -8.54 23.62
C GLN A 142 -3.00 -10.03 23.55
N LEU A 143 -1.88 -10.36 22.91
CA LEU A 143 -1.43 -11.74 22.77
C LEU A 143 -0.51 -12.18 23.92
N GLU A 144 -0.06 -11.27 24.79
CA GLU A 144 0.82 -11.58 25.92
C GLU A 144 0.12 -12.48 26.96
N PRO A 145 0.85 -13.39 27.63
CA PRO A 145 0.26 -14.34 28.56
C PRO A 145 -0.43 -13.68 29.76
N HIS A 146 0.07 -12.52 30.20
CA HIS A 146 -0.44 -11.80 31.36
C HIS A 146 -1.82 -11.15 31.11
N THR A 147 -2.11 -10.74 29.88
CA THR A 147 -3.46 -10.26 29.49
C THR A 147 -4.44 -11.41 29.28
N ARG A 148 -3.98 -12.61 28.91
CA ARG A 148 -4.83 -13.82 28.85
C ARG A 148 -5.12 -14.43 30.23
N ALA A 149 -4.18 -14.33 31.18
CA ALA A 149 -4.36 -14.82 32.55
C ALA A 149 -5.28 -13.91 33.39
N ALA A 150 -5.34 -12.62 33.08
CA ALA A 150 -6.25 -11.65 33.70
C ALA A 150 -7.66 -11.65 33.06
N GLY A 151 -8.17 -12.83 32.72
CA GLY A 151 -9.47 -13.01 32.06
C GLY A 151 -10.61 -12.29 32.79
N LEU A 152 -10.95 -11.09 32.32
CA LEU A 152 -12.32 -10.63 32.30
C LEU A 152 -13.03 -11.40 31.19
N GLN A 153 -13.42 -12.63 31.52
CA GLN A 153 -14.64 -13.20 30.97
C GLN A 153 -15.79 -12.28 31.40
N ARG A 154 -16.45 -11.66 30.42
CA ARG A 154 -17.90 -11.45 30.36
C ARG A 154 -18.27 -11.03 28.95
#